data_AF-A0AAU9WSI0-F1
#
_entry.id   AF-A0AAU9WSI0-F1
#
_cell.length_a   1.000
_cell.length_b   1.000
_cell.length_c   1.000
_cell.angle_alpha   90.00
_cell.angle_beta   90.00
_cell.angle_gamma   90.00
#
_symmetry.space_group_name_H-M   'P 1'
#
loop_
_entity.id
_entity.type
_entity.pdbx_description
1 polymer ?
#
loop_
_entity_poly.entity_id
_entity_poly.type
_entity_poly.pdbx_seq_one_letter_code
_entity_poly.pdbx_strand_id
1 'polypeptide(L)'
;MDCATHWRIQNRSNRSLRGYGEDSIIKNGGRGARMIGNFILTKDEIIHILVGQEGKKGKKNLKSAGGGGGTFVVRRNNTPLIIAGGGGGIKNMLEQHPGCDASINTTGNAGNNSPLGSGGIEGQGGLTNGVNSGGGGGGFHNNGHNATNSGKVKGEGGSGYLQGGKGGGFVGGFGGGGGLHFSNKGPGGGGGYTGGSGGANDDISCGGGGGSFNNGTNQQNECCYNSAGHGWILCSLPEPLRRYRYEDILIYRYTGGIFWRFLLRYLILPNLQEYFF
;
A
#
# COMPACT_ATOMS: atom_id res chain seq x y z
N MET A 1 17.24 -17.36 -25.39
CA MET A 1 15.94 -16.73 -25.69
C MET A 1 15.60 -15.86 -24.50
N ASP A 2 15.80 -14.56 -24.62
CA ASP A 2 15.46 -13.60 -23.57
C ASP A 2 14.00 -13.17 -23.75
N CYS A 3 13.11 -13.72 -22.93
CA CYS A 3 11.73 -13.27 -22.89
C CYS A 3 11.63 -12.11 -21.88
N ALA A 4 11.67 -10.87 -22.35
CA ALA A 4 11.39 -9.70 -21.51
C ALA A 4 9.86 -9.56 -21.31
N THR A 5 9.31 -10.13 -20.23
CA THR A 5 7.95 -9.83 -19.79
C THR A 5 7.92 -8.51 -19.05
N HIS A 6 7.45 -7.43 -19.66
CA HIS A 6 7.23 -6.16 -18.96
C HIS A 6 6.00 -6.22 -18.03
N TRP A 7 6.10 -5.69 -16.80
CA TRP A 7 5.03 -5.74 -15.80
C TRP A 7 4.52 -4.34 -15.46
N ARG A 8 3.41 -3.94 -16.05
CA ARG A 8 2.78 -2.64 -15.73
C ARG A 8 1.96 -2.66 -14.44
N ILE A 9 2.61 -2.80 -13.29
CA ILE A 9 1.90 -2.76 -12.00
C ILE A 9 1.31 -1.36 -11.79
N GLN A 10 0.09 -1.29 -11.26
CA GLN A 10 -0.60 -0.02 -10.98
C GLN A 10 -1.31 -0.16 -9.64
N ASN A 11 -0.67 0.25 -8.54
CA ASN A 11 -1.39 0.36 -7.30
C ASN A 11 -2.30 1.61 -7.35
N ARG A 12 -3.63 1.43 -7.33
CA ARG A 12 -4.53 2.49 -6.83
C ARG A 12 -4.72 2.21 -5.35
N SER A 13 -3.78 2.63 -4.52
CA SER A 13 -4.04 2.66 -3.08
C SER A 13 -4.82 3.94 -2.81
N ASN A 14 -6.07 3.87 -2.32
CA ASN A 14 -6.78 5.11 -2.02
C ASN A 14 -8.03 5.01 -1.14
N ARG A 15 -8.31 6.15 -0.50
CA ARG A 15 -9.46 6.50 0.36
C ARG A 15 -9.56 5.70 1.66
N SER A 16 -9.61 6.40 2.77
CA SER A 16 -10.59 6.03 3.80
C SER A 16 -11.94 6.67 3.45
N LEU A 17 -13.00 5.86 3.31
CA LEU A 17 -14.29 6.25 2.70
C LEU A 17 -15.21 7.10 3.60
N ARG A 18 -15.44 8.37 3.20
CA ARG A 18 -16.68 9.20 3.26
C ARG A 18 -17.39 9.42 4.61
N GLY A 19 -17.46 10.68 5.04
CA GLY A 19 -18.21 11.12 6.22
C GLY A 19 -19.11 12.23 5.75
N TYR A 20 -20.42 12.06 5.90
CA TYR A 20 -21.35 13.16 5.73
C TYR A 20 -21.21 14.07 6.96
N GLY A 21 -20.89 15.32 6.69
CA GLY A 21 -20.90 16.45 7.59
C GLY A 21 -20.86 17.67 6.68
N GLU A 22 -21.92 18.47 6.72
CA GLU A 22 -21.96 19.79 6.12
C GLU A 22 -20.71 20.58 6.61
N ASP A 23 -20.09 21.33 5.71
CA ASP A 23 -19.00 22.29 5.98
C ASP A 23 -17.53 21.81 6.01
N SER A 24 -17.15 20.71 5.36
CA SER A 24 -15.72 20.43 5.07
C SER A 24 -15.44 20.22 3.58
N ILE A 25 -14.57 21.07 3.03
CA ILE A 25 -14.20 21.13 1.60
C ILE A 25 -13.23 19.99 1.23
N ILE A 26 -12.54 19.36 2.20
CA ILE A 26 -11.71 18.15 1.96
C ILE A 26 -12.22 16.95 2.76
N LYS A 27 -12.68 15.92 2.02
CA LYS A 27 -13.44 14.76 2.54
C LYS A 27 -12.65 13.44 2.59
N ASN A 28 -11.34 13.45 2.34
CA ASN A 28 -10.57 12.23 2.05
C ASN A 28 -9.33 12.05 2.93
N GLY A 29 -8.98 10.79 3.18
CA GLY A 29 -7.70 10.42 3.78
C GLY A 29 -6.51 10.70 2.86
N GLY A 30 -5.30 10.41 3.34
CA GLY A 30 -4.10 10.39 2.52
C GLY A 30 -4.28 9.51 1.28
N ARG A 31 -3.71 9.94 0.17
CA ARG A 31 -3.77 9.25 -1.12
C ARG A 31 -2.60 8.29 -1.27
N GLY A 32 -2.80 7.14 -1.92
CA GLY A 32 -1.70 6.22 -2.21
C GLY A 32 -0.89 6.60 -3.45
N ALA A 33 0.20 5.88 -3.67
CA ALA A 33 1.07 6.08 -4.82
C ALA A 33 0.70 5.12 -5.96
N ARG A 34 0.94 5.56 -7.19
CA ARG A 34 0.88 4.75 -8.41
C ARG A 34 2.30 4.61 -8.95
N MET A 35 2.81 3.38 -8.98
CA MET A 35 4.15 3.07 -9.45
C MET A 35 4.05 2.18 -10.67
N ILE A 36 4.68 2.57 -11.78
CA ILE A 36 4.75 1.80 -13.02
C ILE A 36 6.22 1.61 -13.37
N GLY A 37 6.60 0.41 -13.79
CA GLY A 37 7.93 0.11 -14.30
C GLY A 37 7.91 -1.09 -15.22
N ASN A 38 9.03 -1.28 -15.92
CA ASN A 38 9.27 -2.38 -16.82
C ASN A 38 10.24 -3.36 -16.14
N PHE A 39 9.90 -4.65 -16.16
CA PHE A 39 10.68 -5.69 -15.48
C PHE A 39 11.04 -6.78 -16.49
N ILE A 40 12.09 -7.54 -16.20
CA ILE A 40 12.42 -8.77 -16.93
C ILE A 40 12.18 -9.90 -15.95
N LEU A 41 11.29 -10.82 -16.30
CA LEU A 41 11.11 -12.06 -15.55
C LEU A 41 11.45 -13.25 -16.42
N THR A 42 11.91 -14.32 -15.78
CA THR A 42 12.17 -15.58 -16.45
C THR A 42 10.93 -16.48 -16.43
N LYS A 43 10.87 -17.41 -17.38
CA LYS A 43 9.83 -18.44 -17.39
C LYS A 43 9.86 -19.21 -16.06
N ASP A 44 8.66 -19.52 -15.55
CA ASP A 44 8.46 -20.21 -14.27
C ASP A 44 8.96 -19.45 -13.02
N GLU A 45 9.36 -18.17 -13.16
CA GLU A 45 9.68 -17.31 -12.01
C GLU A 45 8.45 -17.10 -11.12
N ILE A 46 8.63 -17.28 -9.80
CA ILE A 46 7.55 -17.12 -8.82
C ILE A 46 7.56 -15.69 -8.28
N ILE A 47 6.45 -15.00 -8.50
CA ILE A 47 6.17 -13.67 -7.97
C ILE A 47 5.09 -13.76 -6.89
N HIS A 48 5.38 -13.13 -5.74
CA HIS A 48 4.45 -12.93 -4.65
C HIS A 48 3.80 -11.56 -4.78
N ILE A 49 2.48 -11.56 -4.62
CA ILE A 49 1.69 -10.34 -4.67
C ILE A 49 0.88 -10.22 -3.38
N LEU A 50 0.96 -9.04 -2.78
CA LEU A 50 0.12 -8.60 -1.68
C LEU A 50 -0.59 -7.32 -2.11
N VAL A 51 -1.92 -7.35 -2.13
CA VAL A 51 -2.73 -6.20 -2.55
C VAL A 51 -3.21 -5.42 -1.33
N GLY A 52 -2.79 -4.17 -1.22
CA GLY A 52 -3.16 -3.29 -0.12
C GLY A 52 -4.65 -2.97 -0.11
N GLN A 53 -5.26 -2.88 1.06
CA GLN A 53 -6.64 -2.45 1.24
C GLN A 53 -6.69 -1.03 1.80
N GLU A 54 -7.80 -0.33 1.52
CA GLU A 54 -8.14 0.90 2.22
C GLU A 54 -8.22 0.71 3.74
N GLY A 55 -7.77 1.73 4.48
CA GLY A 55 -8.05 1.86 5.91
C GLY A 55 -9.50 2.28 6.12
N LYS A 56 -10.17 1.73 7.13
CA LYS A 56 -11.60 2.05 7.38
C LYS A 56 -11.74 3.23 8.33
N LYS A 57 -12.98 3.61 8.58
CA LYS A 57 -13.32 4.68 9.53
C LYS A 57 -13.50 4.17 10.93
N GLY A 58 -13.25 5.05 11.90
CA GLY A 58 -13.65 4.82 13.28
C GLY A 58 -15.17 4.61 13.38
N LYS A 59 -15.60 3.57 14.10
CA LYS A 59 -17.03 3.25 14.29
C LYS A 59 -17.78 4.31 15.12
N LYS A 60 -17.08 5.01 16.02
CA LYS A 60 -17.67 6.00 16.95
C LYS A 60 -17.59 7.44 16.43
N ASN A 61 -16.64 7.75 15.56
CA ASN A 61 -16.53 9.05 14.90
C ASN A 61 -16.07 8.84 13.45
N LEU A 62 -16.92 9.29 12.52
CA LEU A 62 -16.69 9.15 11.07
C LEU A 62 -15.63 10.13 10.54
N LYS A 63 -15.08 11.00 11.39
CA LYS A 63 -14.03 11.97 11.06
C LYS A 63 -12.61 11.46 11.30
N SER A 64 -12.46 10.24 11.81
CA SER A 64 -11.16 9.58 12.03
C SER A 64 -11.02 8.29 11.22
N ALA A 65 -9.81 8.00 10.75
CA ALA A 65 -9.50 6.85 9.91
C ALA A 65 -8.15 6.21 10.21
N GLY A 66 -8.06 4.90 9.95
CA GLY A 66 -6.78 4.17 9.87
C GLY A 66 -6.07 4.42 8.53
N GLY A 67 -4.79 4.10 8.47
CA GLY A 67 -4.01 4.20 7.23
C GLY A 67 -4.34 3.09 6.24
N GLY A 68 -4.22 3.39 4.95
CA GLY A 68 -4.27 2.39 3.88
C GLY A 68 -2.99 1.55 3.83
N GLY A 69 -3.08 0.31 3.36
CA GLY A 69 -1.90 -0.53 3.19
C GLY A 69 -1.24 -0.36 1.82
N GLY A 70 0.04 -0.72 1.76
CA GLY A 70 0.81 -0.79 0.52
C GLY A 70 0.45 -2.02 -0.32
N THR A 71 0.73 -1.94 -1.62
CA THR A 71 0.66 -3.09 -2.54
C THR A 71 2.05 -3.46 -2.97
N PHE A 72 2.35 -4.76 -2.91
CA PHE A 72 3.69 -5.30 -3.05
C PHE A 72 3.73 -6.32 -4.18
N VAL A 73 4.74 -6.20 -5.03
CA VAL A 73 5.15 -7.24 -5.98
C VAL A 73 6.60 -7.57 -5.74
N VAL A 74 6.84 -8.80 -5.35
CA VAL A 74 8.10 -9.23 -4.75
C VAL A 74 8.46 -10.61 -5.31
N ARG A 75 9.72 -10.83 -5.63
CA ARG A 75 10.21 -12.15 -6.01
C ARG A 75 10.14 -13.11 -4.81
N ARG A 76 10.15 -14.41 -5.09
CA ARG A 76 10.14 -15.48 -4.06
C ARG A 76 11.22 -15.32 -2.98
N ASN A 77 12.39 -14.78 -3.33
CA ASN A 77 13.51 -14.54 -2.42
C ASN A 77 13.40 -13.23 -1.62
N ASN A 78 12.19 -12.65 -1.52
CA ASN A 78 11.94 -11.36 -0.86
C ASN A 78 12.69 -10.17 -1.50
N THR A 79 13.06 -10.24 -2.78
CA THR A 79 13.55 -9.07 -3.51
C THR A 79 12.38 -8.26 -4.06
N PRO A 80 12.15 -7.01 -3.63
CA PRO A 80 11.06 -6.19 -4.13
C PRO A 80 11.29 -5.84 -5.61
N LEU A 81 10.25 -5.96 -6.43
CA LEU A 81 10.24 -5.44 -7.80
C LEU A 81 9.69 -4.02 -7.79
N ILE A 82 8.49 -3.88 -7.25
CA ILE A 82 7.76 -2.63 -7.16
C ILE A 82 6.76 -2.69 -6.01
N ILE A 83 6.69 -1.60 -5.28
CA ILE A 83 5.82 -1.42 -4.12
C ILE A 83 5.27 -0.02 -4.22
N ALA A 84 3.97 0.14 -4.09
CA ALA A 84 3.39 1.47 -3.94
C ALA A 84 2.83 1.67 -2.53
N GLY A 85 3.17 2.81 -1.95
CA GLY A 85 2.76 3.20 -0.62
C GLY A 85 1.26 3.43 -0.46
N GLY A 86 0.80 3.13 0.74
CA GLY A 86 -0.50 3.44 1.33
C GLY A 86 -0.60 4.90 1.74
N GLY A 87 -1.77 5.51 1.58
CA GLY A 87 -2.04 6.82 2.17
C GLY A 87 -2.26 6.74 3.69
N GLY A 88 -1.90 7.79 4.41
CA GLY A 88 -2.15 7.92 5.84
C GLY A 88 -3.64 8.15 6.18
N GLY A 89 -4.03 7.76 7.38
CA GLY A 89 -5.33 8.07 7.95
C GLY A 89 -5.45 9.55 8.32
N ILE A 90 -6.66 10.00 8.64
CA ILE A 90 -6.95 11.40 8.97
C ILE A 90 -7.76 11.52 10.26
N LYS A 91 -7.70 12.69 10.89
CA LYS A 91 -8.59 13.15 11.95
C LYS A 91 -9.03 14.58 11.63
N ASN A 92 -10.33 14.78 11.44
CA ASN A 92 -10.97 16.11 11.30
C ASN A 92 -10.31 17.02 10.25
N MET A 93 -9.71 16.44 9.21
CA MET A 93 -8.97 17.18 8.18
C MET A 93 -9.90 18.08 7.36
N LEU A 94 -9.52 19.36 7.25
CA LEU A 94 -10.22 20.37 6.47
C LEU A 94 -9.53 20.62 5.12
N GLU A 95 -8.24 20.32 5.04
CA GLU A 95 -7.41 20.47 3.85
C GLU A 95 -6.54 19.23 3.59
N GLN A 96 -6.07 19.02 2.36
CA GLN A 96 -5.19 17.92 2.01
C GLN A 96 -3.75 18.32 2.30
N HIS A 97 -3.03 17.54 3.11
CA HIS A 97 -1.60 17.76 3.33
C HIS A 97 -0.77 16.70 2.59
N PRO A 98 0.28 17.11 1.84
CA PRO A 98 1.15 16.18 1.12
C PRO A 98 1.79 15.13 2.03
N GLY A 99 2.05 15.47 3.30
CA GLY A 99 2.58 14.52 4.28
C GLY A 99 1.65 13.34 4.56
N CYS A 100 0.34 13.48 4.33
CA CYS A 100 -0.62 12.37 4.49
C CYS A 100 -0.58 11.41 3.31
N ASP A 101 -0.18 11.88 2.14
CA ASP A 101 -0.14 11.07 0.94
C ASP A 101 1.08 10.15 0.94
N ALA A 102 1.01 9.06 0.20
CA ALA A 102 2.14 8.17 -0.03
C ALA A 102 3.26 8.88 -0.79
N SER A 103 4.48 8.52 -0.44
CA SER A 103 5.68 8.99 -1.11
C SER A 103 6.02 8.09 -2.30
N ILE A 104 6.43 8.68 -3.42
CA ILE A 104 7.03 7.93 -4.54
C ILE A 104 8.47 7.48 -4.24
N ASN A 105 9.08 8.04 -3.20
CA ASN A 105 10.41 7.68 -2.74
C ASN A 105 10.35 6.55 -1.71
N THR A 106 11.50 5.98 -1.39
CA THR A 106 11.65 4.88 -0.44
C THR A 106 11.39 5.25 1.01
N THR A 107 11.29 6.54 1.34
CA THR A 107 11.03 7.04 2.69
C THR A 107 9.56 7.38 2.86
N GLY A 108 8.96 6.93 3.96
CA GLY A 108 7.59 7.24 4.35
C GLY A 108 7.50 8.66 4.90
N ASN A 109 6.30 9.23 4.85
CA ASN A 109 6.06 10.58 5.31
C ASN A 109 5.78 10.64 6.82
N ALA A 110 5.97 11.83 7.38
CA ALA A 110 5.70 12.16 8.79
C ALA A 110 4.21 12.40 9.10
N GLY A 111 3.39 12.63 8.06
CA GLY A 111 2.02 13.13 8.23
C GLY A 111 1.96 14.63 8.45
N ASN A 112 0.84 15.09 9.00
CA ASN A 112 0.61 16.47 9.44
C ASN A 112 0.18 16.41 10.90
N ASN A 113 1.12 16.70 11.80
CA ASN A 113 0.99 16.47 13.24
C ASN A 113 1.81 17.50 14.01
N SER A 114 1.42 17.81 15.24
CA SER A 114 2.23 18.61 16.16
C SER A 114 2.45 17.85 17.47
N PRO A 115 3.66 17.30 17.74
CA PRO A 115 4.86 17.33 16.91
C PRO A 115 4.75 16.43 15.66
N LEU A 116 5.61 16.67 14.65
CA LEU A 116 5.74 15.84 13.45
C LEU A 116 6.46 14.53 13.73
N GLY A 117 5.96 13.44 13.17
CA GLY A 117 6.57 12.12 13.37
C GLY A 117 7.67 11.83 12.36
N SER A 118 8.16 10.61 12.38
CA SER A 118 9.05 10.13 11.33
C SER A 118 8.42 8.93 10.65
N GLY A 119 8.36 8.98 9.32
CA GLY A 119 8.17 7.76 8.55
C GLY A 119 9.36 6.82 8.74
N GLY A 120 9.19 5.59 8.29
CA GLY A 120 10.25 4.60 8.24
C GLY A 120 11.29 4.94 7.17
N ILE A 121 12.51 4.48 7.41
CA ILE A 121 13.64 4.53 6.48
C ILE A 121 14.07 3.10 6.15
N GLU A 122 14.70 2.86 4.99
CA GLU A 122 15.35 1.57 4.67
C GLU A 122 14.47 0.32 4.88
N GLY A 123 13.19 0.42 4.52
CA GLY A 123 12.23 -0.67 4.66
C GLY A 123 11.60 -0.84 6.05
N GLN A 124 11.93 0.04 7.00
CA GLN A 124 11.37 0.03 8.35
C GLN A 124 9.91 0.50 8.39
N GLY A 125 9.18 0.11 9.43
CA GLY A 125 7.86 0.64 9.74
C GLY A 125 7.93 2.10 10.21
N GLY A 126 6.79 2.79 10.16
CA GLY A 126 6.67 4.16 10.63
C GLY A 126 6.66 4.27 12.15
N LEU A 127 7.17 5.39 12.66
CA LEU A 127 7.16 5.70 14.08
C LEU A 127 5.81 6.29 14.52
N THR A 128 5.67 6.58 15.81
CA THR A 128 4.49 7.22 16.40
C THR A 128 4.91 8.27 17.42
N ASN A 129 4.20 9.39 17.49
CA ASN A 129 4.59 10.53 18.32
C ASN A 129 4.00 10.56 19.73
N GLY A 130 4.00 9.40 20.39
CA GLY A 130 3.67 9.32 21.81
C GLY A 130 2.19 9.08 22.10
N VAL A 131 1.73 9.61 23.24
CA VAL A 131 0.51 9.14 23.92
C VAL A 131 -0.74 9.42 23.08
N ASN A 132 -1.60 8.42 22.92
CA ASN A 132 -2.87 8.52 22.19
C ASN A 132 -2.76 8.77 20.67
N SER A 133 -1.58 8.62 20.07
CA SER A 133 -1.39 8.64 18.62
C SER A 133 -1.97 7.38 17.94
N GLY A 134 -2.15 7.43 16.63
CA GLY A 134 -2.42 6.23 15.84
C GLY A 134 -1.16 5.38 15.66
N GLY A 135 -1.33 4.14 15.22
CA GLY A 135 -0.21 3.25 14.92
C GLY A 135 0.52 3.65 13.64
N GLY A 136 1.82 3.41 13.60
CA GLY A 136 2.63 3.57 12.39
C GLY A 136 2.27 2.53 11.32
N GLY A 137 2.52 2.86 10.05
CA GLY A 137 2.43 1.89 8.96
C GLY A 137 3.53 0.84 9.03
N GLY A 138 3.26 -0.37 8.54
CA GLY A 138 4.26 -1.40 8.31
C GLY A 138 5.12 -1.09 7.10
N GLY A 139 6.41 -1.39 7.19
CA GLY A 139 7.35 -1.34 6.09
C GLY A 139 7.52 -2.69 5.41
N PHE A 140 8.53 -2.80 4.56
CA PHE A 140 8.90 -4.06 3.92
C PHE A 140 9.48 -5.03 4.95
N HIS A 141 10.43 -4.57 5.77
CA HIS A 141 11.21 -5.39 6.69
C HIS A 141 10.54 -5.55 8.07
N ASN A 142 9.89 -4.50 8.57
CA ASN A 142 9.45 -4.42 9.95
C ASN A 142 8.03 -3.85 10.11
N ASN A 143 7.41 -4.20 11.23
CA ASN A 143 6.13 -3.65 11.65
C ASN A 143 6.23 -2.15 11.97
N GLY A 144 5.11 -1.43 11.80
CA GLY A 144 4.96 -0.08 12.32
C GLY A 144 4.92 -0.07 13.84
N HIS A 145 5.31 1.05 14.43
CA HIS A 145 5.27 1.21 15.88
C HIS A 145 3.84 1.29 16.39
N ASN A 146 3.63 0.70 17.56
CA ASN A 146 2.40 0.92 18.33
C ASN A 146 2.51 2.27 19.04
N ALA A 147 1.41 3.01 19.08
CA ALA A 147 1.31 4.18 19.93
C ALA A 147 1.46 3.81 21.42
N THR A 148 2.07 4.70 22.21
CA THR A 148 2.13 4.54 23.65
C THR A 148 0.78 4.94 24.27
N ASN A 149 0.34 4.24 25.32
CA ASN A 149 -0.89 4.59 26.02
C ASN A 149 -0.78 4.31 27.52
N SER A 150 -1.55 5.06 28.32
CA SER A 150 -1.72 4.86 29.78
C SER A 150 -2.85 3.87 30.11
N GLY A 151 -3.55 3.33 29.10
CA GLY A 151 -4.70 2.41 29.25
C GLY A 151 -4.69 1.23 28.27
N LYS A 152 -5.70 0.34 28.37
CA LYS A 152 -5.71 -1.01 27.73
C LYS A 152 -5.75 -1.06 26.19
N VAL A 153 -6.14 0.01 25.48
CA VAL A 153 -6.35 -0.02 24.02
C VAL A 153 -5.56 1.09 23.32
N LYS A 154 -4.67 0.77 22.38
CA LYS A 154 -3.74 1.70 21.72
C LYS A 154 -3.87 1.67 20.20
N GLY A 155 -3.35 2.70 19.53
CA GLY A 155 -3.15 2.66 18.08
C GLY A 155 -2.10 1.60 17.75
N GLU A 156 -2.52 0.51 17.12
CA GLU A 156 -1.64 -0.60 16.79
C GLU A 156 -0.97 -0.36 15.43
N GLY A 157 0.33 -0.59 15.35
CA GLY A 157 1.07 -0.49 14.10
C GLY A 157 0.67 -1.59 13.11
N GLY A 158 0.72 -1.27 11.82
CA GLY A 158 0.52 -2.26 10.77
C GLY A 158 1.70 -3.25 10.72
N SER A 159 1.43 -4.52 10.45
CA SER A 159 2.49 -5.50 10.23
C SER A 159 3.19 -5.24 8.91
N GLY A 160 4.51 -5.43 8.88
CA GLY A 160 5.30 -5.28 7.66
C GLY A 160 5.01 -6.40 6.65
N TYR A 161 5.48 -6.23 5.42
CA TYR A 161 5.27 -7.22 4.35
C TYR A 161 5.78 -8.60 4.74
N LEU A 162 7.01 -8.69 5.25
CA LEU A 162 7.62 -9.95 5.70
C LEU A 162 6.91 -10.57 6.91
N GLN A 163 6.05 -9.81 7.61
CA GLN A 163 5.22 -10.28 8.72
C GLN A 163 3.76 -10.56 8.30
N GLY A 164 3.48 -10.62 7.00
CA GLY A 164 2.15 -10.94 6.47
C GLY A 164 1.28 -9.74 6.14
N GLY A 165 1.76 -8.51 6.34
CA GLY A 165 1.08 -7.28 5.91
C GLY A 165 -0.27 -7.03 6.58
N LYS A 166 -0.56 -7.62 7.74
CA LYS A 166 -1.80 -7.38 8.48
C LYS A 166 -1.93 -5.88 8.82
N GLY A 167 -3.13 -5.32 8.62
CA GLY A 167 -3.41 -3.95 9.08
C GLY A 167 -3.40 -3.85 10.61
N GLY A 168 -3.00 -2.70 11.13
CA GLY A 168 -3.01 -2.39 12.55
C GLY A 168 -4.42 -2.47 13.13
N GLY A 169 -4.52 -2.88 14.39
CA GLY A 169 -5.77 -2.94 15.14
C GLY A 169 -6.56 -1.63 15.08
N PHE A 170 -7.89 -1.74 15.11
CA PHE A 170 -8.80 -0.62 14.86
C PHE A 170 -8.56 -0.01 13.47
N VAL A 171 -9.03 -0.72 12.44
CA VAL A 171 -9.29 -0.23 11.07
C VAL A 171 -8.10 0.08 10.15
N GLY A 172 -6.87 -0.35 10.49
CA GLY A 172 -5.77 -0.32 9.53
C GLY A 172 -6.03 -1.21 8.30
N GLY A 173 -5.66 -0.72 7.11
CA GLY A 173 -5.78 -1.48 5.87
C GLY A 173 -4.79 -2.64 5.79
N PHE A 174 -5.19 -3.76 5.20
CA PHE A 174 -4.25 -4.84 4.84
C PHE A 174 -3.18 -4.29 3.88
N GLY A 175 -1.95 -4.82 3.93
CA GLY A 175 -0.76 -4.18 3.37
C GLY A 175 -0.02 -3.29 4.37
N GLY A 176 -0.23 -3.51 5.68
CA GLY A 176 0.49 -2.81 6.74
C GLY A 176 -0.02 -1.40 7.05
N GLY A 177 -1.27 -1.06 6.74
CA GLY A 177 -1.85 0.21 7.18
C GLY A 177 -1.94 0.26 8.71
N GLY A 178 -1.49 1.36 9.32
CA GLY A 178 -1.53 1.60 10.75
C GLY A 178 -2.96 1.79 11.27
N GLY A 179 -3.16 1.35 12.51
CA GLY A 179 -4.43 1.40 13.22
C GLY A 179 -4.76 2.78 13.79
N LEU A 180 -6.05 3.08 13.92
CA LEU A 180 -6.53 4.25 14.65
C LEU A 180 -6.41 4.01 16.17
N HIS A 181 -6.27 5.05 16.97
CA HIS A 181 -6.36 4.90 18.43
C HIS A 181 -7.82 4.86 18.92
N PHE A 182 -8.12 4.00 19.91
CA PHE A 182 -9.46 3.81 20.46
C PHE A 182 -10.05 5.11 21.06
N SER A 183 -11.36 5.32 20.91
CA SER A 183 -12.05 6.57 21.28
C SER A 183 -11.63 7.80 20.47
N ASN A 184 -11.43 7.61 19.16
CA ASN A 184 -11.37 8.71 18.17
C ASN A 184 -10.14 9.61 18.30
N LYS A 185 -8.98 9.01 18.60
CA LYS A 185 -7.73 9.76 18.75
C LYS A 185 -6.87 9.63 17.48
N GLY A 186 -5.55 9.56 17.61
CA GLY A 186 -4.65 9.74 16.48
C GLY A 186 -4.92 8.81 15.27
N PRO A 187 -4.80 9.33 14.04
CA PRO A 187 -4.97 8.54 12.82
C PRO A 187 -3.77 7.63 12.53
N GLY A 188 -3.99 6.53 11.80
CA GLY A 188 -2.93 5.56 11.49
C GLY A 188 -2.05 5.96 10.30
N GLY A 189 -0.79 5.53 10.28
CA GLY A 189 0.13 5.72 9.14
C GLY A 189 -0.12 4.76 7.98
N GLY A 190 0.26 5.13 6.76
CA GLY A 190 0.14 4.28 5.57
C GLY A 190 1.22 3.19 5.51
N GLY A 191 0.88 1.98 5.07
CA GLY A 191 1.86 0.90 4.85
C GLY A 191 2.62 1.07 3.52
N GLY A 192 3.78 0.45 3.34
CA GLY A 192 4.54 0.60 2.09
C GLY A 192 5.89 -0.11 2.10
N TYR A 193 6.79 0.32 1.20
CA TYR A 193 8.20 -0.08 1.27
C TYR A 193 8.77 0.34 2.62
N THR A 194 8.51 1.58 3.03
CA THR A 194 8.60 2.02 4.41
C THR A 194 7.22 2.44 4.90
N GLY A 195 6.98 2.29 6.20
CA GLY A 195 5.74 2.75 6.80
C GLY A 195 5.70 4.25 7.02
N GLY A 196 4.54 4.88 6.86
CA GLY A 196 4.33 6.27 7.27
C GLY A 196 4.09 6.39 8.78
N SER A 197 4.38 7.56 9.34
CA SER A 197 4.20 7.80 10.78
C SER A 197 2.73 7.67 11.21
N GLY A 198 2.48 7.20 12.43
CA GLY A 198 1.21 7.40 13.10
C GLY A 198 0.96 8.88 13.38
N GLY A 199 -0.30 9.32 13.31
CA GLY A 199 -0.69 10.70 13.55
C GLY A 199 -1.04 11.00 15.01
N ALA A 200 -0.85 12.26 15.41
CA ALA A 200 -1.13 12.76 16.75
C ALA A 200 -2.64 12.94 17.01
N ASN A 201 -3.01 13.03 18.28
CA ASN A 201 -4.39 13.26 18.70
C ASN A 201 -4.80 14.74 18.66
N ASP A 202 -4.55 15.42 17.55
CA ASP A 202 -4.92 16.84 17.38
C ASP A 202 -6.20 16.99 16.56
N ASP A 203 -6.81 18.16 16.62
CA ASP A 203 -8.09 18.40 15.93
C ASP A 203 -7.95 18.56 14.42
N ILE A 204 -6.75 18.73 13.88
CA ILE A 204 -6.48 18.66 12.44
C ILE A 204 -5.18 17.89 12.28
N SER A 205 -5.26 16.59 12.02
CA SER A 205 -4.06 15.77 11.90
C SER A 205 -4.22 14.62 10.92
N CYS A 206 -3.08 14.11 10.44
CA CYS A 206 -3.04 12.91 9.62
C CYS A 206 -1.80 12.06 9.90
N GLY A 207 -1.96 10.75 9.75
CA GLY A 207 -0.82 9.84 9.67
C GLY A 207 -0.05 10.11 8.38
N GLY A 208 1.23 9.79 8.39
CA GLY A 208 2.05 9.87 7.19
C GLY A 208 1.71 8.78 6.19
N GLY A 209 1.81 9.06 4.89
CA GLY A 209 1.74 8.02 3.87
C GLY A 209 3.02 7.18 3.80
N GLY A 210 2.90 5.94 3.36
CA GLY A 210 4.02 5.00 3.22
C GLY A 210 4.95 5.35 2.05
N GLY A 211 6.20 4.91 2.13
CA GLY A 211 7.17 4.99 1.04
C GLY A 211 6.88 3.95 -0.05
N SER A 212 7.34 4.24 -1.27
CA SER A 212 7.23 3.37 -2.44
C SER A 212 8.61 2.90 -2.91
N PHE A 213 8.63 1.92 -3.80
CA PHE A 213 9.84 1.37 -4.37
C PHE A 213 9.58 0.93 -5.82
N ASN A 214 10.50 1.19 -6.73
CA ASN A 214 10.41 0.73 -8.11
C ASN A 214 11.82 0.49 -8.65
N ASN A 215 12.12 -0.78 -8.93
CA ASN A 215 13.40 -1.21 -9.52
C ASN A 215 13.27 -1.57 -11.01
N GLY A 216 12.19 -1.14 -11.66
CA GLY A 216 11.96 -1.34 -13.08
C GLY A 216 12.57 -0.23 -13.93
N THR A 217 12.65 -0.45 -15.23
CA THR A 217 12.97 0.58 -16.22
C THR A 217 11.71 1.35 -16.64
N ASN A 218 11.83 2.41 -17.44
CA ASN A 218 10.69 3.21 -17.95
C ASN A 218 9.68 3.61 -16.85
N GLN A 219 10.19 4.11 -15.73
CA GLN A 219 9.36 4.37 -14.57
C GLN A 219 8.38 5.52 -14.80
N GLN A 220 7.12 5.31 -14.45
CA GLN A 220 6.12 6.37 -14.32
C GLN A 220 5.53 6.30 -12.92
N ASN A 221 6.12 7.08 -12.02
CA ASN A 221 5.74 7.11 -10.62
C ASN A 221 4.96 8.39 -10.36
N GLU A 222 3.78 8.24 -9.80
CA GLU A 222 2.85 9.34 -9.51
C GLU A 222 2.45 9.22 -8.05
N CYS A 223 2.81 10.23 -7.25
CA CYS A 223 2.33 10.31 -5.90
C CYS A 223 0.85 10.67 -5.92
N CYS A 224 0.17 10.27 -4.86
CA CYS A 224 -1.11 10.88 -4.52
C CYS A 224 -2.21 10.75 -5.62
N TYR A 225 -2.34 9.56 -6.21
CA TYR A 225 -3.25 9.30 -7.32
C TYR A 225 -4.72 9.41 -6.90
N ASN A 226 -5.60 10.01 -7.72
CA ASN A 226 -6.96 10.47 -7.33
C ASN A 226 -8.12 9.50 -7.65
N SER A 227 -8.09 8.24 -7.23
CA SER A 227 -9.26 7.34 -7.35
C SER A 227 -9.44 6.39 -6.17
N ALA A 228 -10.62 6.38 -5.54
CA ALA A 228 -10.96 5.61 -4.33
C ALA A 228 -10.83 4.07 -4.50
N GLY A 229 -10.44 3.34 -3.44
CA GLY A 229 -10.58 1.88 -3.34
C GLY A 229 -9.31 1.11 -2.91
N HIS A 230 -9.45 -0.21 -2.82
CA HIS A 230 -8.33 -1.12 -2.60
C HIS A 230 -7.29 -1.02 -3.73
N GLY A 231 -6.06 -1.39 -3.42
CA GLY A 231 -5.02 -1.63 -4.39
C GLY A 231 -5.45 -2.64 -5.46
N TRP A 232 -4.75 -2.62 -6.58
CA TRP A 232 -4.89 -3.58 -7.66
C TRP A 232 -3.55 -3.63 -8.39
N ILE A 233 -3.44 -4.57 -9.31
CA ILE A 233 -2.25 -4.77 -10.12
C ILE A 233 -2.69 -5.08 -11.54
N LEU A 234 -2.11 -4.37 -12.50
CA LEU A 234 -2.20 -4.73 -13.91
C LEU A 234 -0.89 -5.40 -14.33
N CYS A 235 -0.98 -6.37 -15.23
CA CYS A 235 0.18 -6.96 -15.86
C CYS A 235 -0.14 -7.01 -17.35
N SER A 236 0.72 -6.41 -18.17
CA SER A 236 0.48 -6.27 -19.61
C SER A 236 1.78 -6.41 -20.38
N LEU A 237 1.76 -7.22 -21.44
CA LEU A 237 2.88 -7.34 -22.37
C LEU A 237 2.98 -6.10 -23.27
N PRO A 238 4.17 -5.77 -23.80
CA PRO A 238 4.31 -4.72 -24.82
C PRO A 238 3.57 -5.12 -26.10
N GLU A 239 2.84 -4.17 -26.69
CA GLU A 239 2.31 -4.33 -28.05
C GLU A 239 3.41 -4.08 -29.11
N PRO A 240 3.33 -4.72 -30.30
CA PRO A 240 2.25 -5.58 -30.79
C PRO A 240 2.73 -7.02 -30.99
N LEU A 241 2.56 -7.91 -30.00
CA LEU A 241 2.74 -9.33 -30.28
C LEU A 241 1.40 -9.90 -30.75
N ARG A 242 1.35 -10.22 -32.05
CA ARG A 242 0.26 -10.94 -32.74
C ARG A 242 -0.36 -11.98 -31.81
N ARG A 243 -1.68 -11.86 -31.64
CA ARG A 243 -2.66 -12.79 -31.05
C ARG A 243 -2.10 -14.18 -30.71
N TYR A 244 -1.46 -14.33 -29.56
CA TYR A 244 -1.34 -15.62 -28.89
C TYR A 244 -2.51 -15.74 -27.91
N ARG A 245 -3.34 -16.78 -28.08
CA ARG A 245 -4.28 -17.19 -27.03
C ARG A 245 -3.44 -17.74 -25.88
N TYR A 246 -3.51 -17.10 -24.72
CA TYR A 246 -2.92 -17.60 -23.49
C TYR A 246 -4.00 -18.33 -22.71
N GLU A 247 -3.76 -19.61 -22.39
CA GLU A 247 -4.55 -20.31 -21.38
C GLU A 247 -3.93 -20.06 -20.00
N ASP A 248 -4.73 -19.39 -19.18
CA ASP A 248 -4.75 -19.39 -17.72
C ASP A 248 -3.61 -18.72 -16.94
N ILE A 249 -3.88 -17.48 -16.50
CA ILE A 249 -3.37 -16.97 -15.22
C ILE A 249 -4.13 -17.72 -14.11
N LEU A 250 -3.52 -18.76 -13.53
CA LEU A 250 -4.06 -19.45 -12.36
C LEU A 250 -3.87 -18.60 -11.11
N ILE A 251 -4.96 -18.01 -10.63
CA ILE A 251 -5.03 -17.20 -9.40
C ILE A 251 -5.42 -18.11 -8.23
N TYR A 252 -4.50 -18.37 -7.30
CA TYR A 252 -4.80 -19.12 -6.08
C TYR A 252 -5.14 -18.18 -4.92
N ARG A 253 -6.29 -18.39 -4.28
CA ARG A 253 -6.71 -17.70 -3.04
C ARG A 253 -6.44 -18.60 -1.83
N TYR A 254 -5.58 -18.17 -0.91
CA TYR A 254 -5.45 -18.84 0.39
C TYR A 254 -6.48 -18.28 1.39
N THR A 255 -7.19 -19.17 2.09
CA THR A 255 -8.11 -18.81 3.18
C THR A 255 -7.32 -18.38 4.41
N GLY A 256 -7.23 -17.07 4.66
CA GLY A 256 -6.65 -16.51 5.89
C GLY A 256 -5.89 -15.18 5.70
N GLY A 257 -5.53 -14.82 4.47
CA GLY A 257 -4.84 -13.57 4.13
C GLY A 257 -4.67 -13.47 2.62
N ILE A 258 -4.74 -12.25 2.06
CA ILE A 258 -4.73 -12.02 0.61
C ILE A 258 -3.27 -12.09 0.10
N PHE A 259 -2.76 -13.31 -0.05
CA PHE A 259 -1.54 -13.60 -0.80
C PHE A 259 -1.92 -14.28 -2.12
N TRP A 260 -1.41 -13.76 -3.24
CA TRP A 260 -1.61 -14.33 -4.57
C TRP A 260 -0.31 -14.92 -5.07
N ARG A 261 -0.35 -16.18 -5.54
CA ARG A 261 0.77 -16.86 -6.22
C ARG A 261 0.47 -16.93 -7.72
N PHE A 262 1.37 -16.40 -8.54
CA PHE A 262 1.30 -16.50 -10.00
C PHE A 262 2.29 -17.58 -10.47
N LEU A 263 1.83 -18.50 -11.32
CA LEU A 263 2.66 -19.45 -12.04
C LEU A 263 2.46 -19.20 -13.55
N LEU A 264 3.50 -18.70 -14.22
CA LEU A 264 3.43 -18.40 -15.65
C LEU A 264 3.88 -19.62 -16.45
N ARG A 265 2.94 -20.50 -16.81
CA ARG A 265 3.23 -21.63 -17.71
C ARG A 265 3.18 -21.15 -19.16
N TYR A 266 4.27 -21.30 -19.89
CA TYR A 266 4.27 -21.17 -21.35
C TYR A 266 4.24 -22.55 -21.99
N LEU A 267 3.23 -22.82 -22.83
CA LEU A 267 3.26 -23.91 -23.80
C LEU A 267 4.01 -23.41 -25.04
N ILE A 268 5.17 -24.02 -25.34
CA ILE A 268 5.81 -23.87 -26.65
C ILE A 268 5.12 -24.90 -27.54
N LEU A 269 4.28 -24.47 -28.48
CA LEU A 269 3.83 -25.38 -29.53
C LEU A 269 5.01 -25.63 -30.48
N PRO A 270 5.42 -26.88 -30.73
CA PRO A 270 6.38 -27.16 -31.77
C PRO A 270 5.72 -26.93 -33.13
N ASN A 271 6.41 -26.18 -33.99
CA ASN A 271 6.24 -26.08 -35.45
C ASN A 271 4.85 -26.43 -36.01
N LEU A 272 4.04 -25.40 -36.28
CA LEU A 272 3.09 -25.46 -37.39
C LEU A 272 3.75 -24.75 -38.58
N GLN A 273 4.55 -25.50 -39.33
CA GLN A 273 4.77 -25.23 -40.74
C GLN A 273 3.39 -25.24 -41.45
N GLU A 274 3.19 -24.24 -42.29
CA GLU A 274 2.33 -24.19 -43.49
C GLU A 274 1.03 -25.02 -43.50
N TYR A 275 -0.10 -24.36 -43.79
CA TYR A 275 -0.89 -24.66 -45.00
C TYR A 275 -1.79 -23.46 -45.31
N PHE A 276 -1.64 -22.95 -46.54
CA PHE A 276 -2.61 -22.09 -47.22
C PHE A 276 -3.93 -22.86 -47.43
N PHE A 277 -5.07 -22.19 -47.24
CA PHE A 277 -6.09 -21.86 -48.24
C PHE A 277 -7.03 -20.80 -47.65
#